data_AF-A0A9P4L7V6-F1
#
_entry.id   AF-A0A9P4L7V6-F1
#
_cell.length_a   1.000
_cell.length_b   1.000
_cell.length_c   1.000
_cell.angle_alpha   90.00
_cell.angle_beta   90.00
_cell.angle_gamma   90.00
#
_symmetry.space_group_name_H-M   'P 1'
#
loop_
_entity.id
_entity.type
_entity.pdbx_description
1 polymer ?
#
loop_
_entity_poly.entity_id
_entity_poly.type
_entity_poly.pdbx_seq_one_letter_code
_entity_poly.pdbx_strand_id
1 'polypeptide(L)'
;MKAFAIFLIATLLGANAAVPTVTPKLISIPQNCGYWPSGRFLIVVDSAEDPAVNGLPAQPYDIIFPSKVLPLLAIDLRASRRIAKSVFACDAGQAVISSSPVFKKLGICQDRENGHILIDAPAEKVLVPELYRHVVDGKEVDGLYVGAKNQTTWGFRYTPSSCYANATVSTRDYYEVKLLGLPESKYDTAGYEVEFQGFLKVVEW
;
A
#
# COMPACT_ATOMS: atom_id res chain seq x y z
N MET A 1 20.27 -57.12 -13.00
CA MET A 1 19.50 -56.63 -11.84
C MET A 1 20.52 -56.07 -10.85
N LYS A 2 20.57 -54.80 -10.43
CA LYS A 2 19.64 -53.65 -10.44
C LYS A 2 20.49 -52.37 -10.54
N ALA A 3 20.01 -51.36 -11.28
CA ALA A 3 20.61 -50.03 -11.30
C ALA A 3 20.17 -49.24 -10.06
N PHE A 4 21.13 -48.68 -9.31
CA PHE A 4 20.87 -47.75 -8.21
C PHE A 4 20.75 -46.34 -8.78
N ALA A 5 19.52 -45.85 -8.91
CA ALA A 5 19.25 -44.44 -9.17
C ALA A 5 19.41 -43.67 -7.85
N ILE A 6 20.45 -42.85 -7.75
CA ILE A 6 20.63 -41.90 -6.65
C ILE A 6 19.73 -40.70 -6.96
N PHE A 7 18.62 -40.59 -6.24
CA PHE A 7 17.73 -39.43 -6.28
C PHE A 7 18.38 -38.29 -5.48
N LEU A 8 18.93 -37.28 -6.17
CA LEU A 8 19.39 -36.04 -5.56
C LEU A 8 18.15 -35.21 -5.19
N ILE A 9 17.74 -35.24 -3.92
CA ILE A 9 16.72 -34.33 -3.40
C ILE A 9 17.42 -33.00 -3.15
N ALA A 10 17.36 -32.09 -4.13
CA ALA A 10 17.73 -30.70 -3.93
C ALA A 10 16.66 -30.05 -3.03
N THR A 11 16.95 -29.93 -1.73
CA THR A 11 16.21 -29.09 -0.81
C THR A 11 16.34 -27.63 -1.27
N LEU A 12 15.34 -27.15 -2.02
CA LEU A 12 15.06 -25.74 -2.18
C LEU A 12 14.67 -25.20 -0.81
N LEU A 13 15.66 -24.78 -0.03
CA LEU A 13 15.45 -23.86 1.09
C LEU A 13 14.83 -22.61 0.47
N GLY A 14 13.52 -22.45 0.65
CA GLY A 14 12.82 -21.20 0.38
C GLY A 14 13.46 -20.14 1.24
N ALA A 15 14.36 -19.36 0.65
CA ALA A 15 14.84 -18.15 1.26
C ALA A 15 13.63 -17.22 1.36
N ASN A 16 13.01 -17.16 2.54
CA ASN A 16 12.18 -16.02 2.92
C ASN A 16 13.11 -14.81 2.85
N ALA A 17 13.13 -14.15 1.69
CA ALA A 17 13.88 -12.93 1.50
C ALA A 17 13.19 -11.87 2.36
N ALA A 18 13.70 -11.68 3.59
CA ALA A 18 13.27 -10.60 4.43
C ALA A 18 13.34 -9.29 3.64
N VAL A 19 12.34 -8.41 3.82
CA VAL A 19 12.35 -7.07 3.20
C VAL A 19 13.70 -6.41 3.51
N PRO A 20 14.41 -5.86 2.51
CA PRO A 20 15.70 -5.22 2.75
C PRO A 20 15.54 -4.10 3.78
N THR A 21 16.52 -3.96 4.68
CA THR A 21 16.55 -2.84 5.63
C THR A 21 16.69 -1.54 4.85
N VAL A 22 15.62 -0.76 4.79
CA VAL A 22 15.55 0.51 4.08
C VAL A 22 15.53 1.65 5.08
N THR A 23 16.33 2.69 4.82
CA THR A 23 16.21 3.98 5.50
C THR A 23 15.40 4.94 4.62
N PRO A 24 14.22 5.41 5.07
CA PRO A 24 13.44 6.38 4.31
C PRO A 24 14.07 7.77 4.38
N LYS A 25 14.18 8.42 3.22
CA LYS A 25 14.66 9.81 3.08
C LYS A 25 13.52 10.67 2.52
N LEU A 26 12.95 11.53 3.36
CA LEU A 26 11.86 12.43 2.98
C LEU A 26 12.31 13.36 1.85
N ILE A 27 11.49 13.47 0.80
CA ILE A 27 11.72 14.42 -0.29
C ILE A 27 10.55 15.36 -0.51
N SER A 28 9.31 14.95 -0.19
CA SER A 28 8.16 15.85 -0.34
C SER A 28 8.22 16.97 0.69
N ILE A 29 7.92 18.18 0.24
CA ILE A 29 7.65 19.32 1.11
C ILE A 29 6.13 19.42 1.27
N PRO A 30 5.60 19.65 2.49
CA PRO A 30 4.18 19.87 2.68
C PRO A 30 3.63 20.93 1.70
N GLN A 31 2.43 20.69 1.17
CA GLN A 31 1.72 21.62 0.28
C GLN A 31 2.40 21.90 -1.08
N ASN A 32 3.40 21.10 -1.48
CA ASN A 32 4.10 21.26 -2.76
C ASN A 32 4.03 20.00 -3.63
N CYS A 33 3.59 20.16 -4.88
CA CYS A 33 3.52 19.08 -5.88
C CYS A 33 4.82 18.84 -6.66
N GLY A 34 5.87 19.64 -6.48
CA GLY A 34 7.08 19.59 -7.29
C GLY A 34 7.89 18.29 -7.20
N TYR A 35 7.67 17.47 -6.16
CA TYR A 35 8.29 16.15 -6.01
C TYR A 35 7.37 15.00 -6.45
N TRP A 36 6.09 15.28 -6.66
CA TRP A 36 5.18 14.31 -7.25
C TRP A 36 5.39 14.27 -8.77
N PRO A 37 5.05 13.16 -9.44
CA PRO A 37 5.01 13.14 -10.90
C PRO A 37 4.18 14.30 -11.44
N SER A 38 4.69 14.96 -12.49
CA SER A 38 4.04 16.13 -13.10
C SER A 38 2.72 15.77 -13.80
N GLY A 39 2.60 14.51 -14.22
CA GLY A 39 1.39 13.94 -14.81
C GLY A 39 0.57 13.13 -13.83
N ARG A 40 -0.20 12.19 -14.38
CA ARG A 40 -0.91 11.19 -13.59
C ARG A 40 0.05 10.09 -13.17
N PHE A 41 -0.24 9.47 -12.04
CA PHE A 41 0.54 8.36 -11.53
C PHE A 41 -0.34 7.25 -10.96
N LEU A 42 0.27 6.08 -10.80
CA LEU A 42 -0.27 4.98 -10.01
C LEU A 42 0.50 4.86 -8.70
N ILE A 43 -0.17 4.30 -7.70
CA ILE A 43 0.45 3.75 -6.50
C ILE A 43 0.40 2.23 -6.67
N VAL A 44 1.56 1.56 -6.62
CA VAL A 44 1.69 0.12 -6.83
C VAL A 44 2.50 -0.53 -5.71
N VAL A 45 2.30 -1.82 -5.49
CA VAL A 45 3.14 -2.60 -4.58
C VAL A 45 4.54 -2.78 -5.16
N ASP A 46 5.57 -2.63 -4.34
CA ASP A 46 6.96 -2.83 -4.72
C ASP A 46 7.75 -3.51 -3.59
N SER A 47 8.71 -4.35 -3.98
CA SER A 47 9.62 -5.08 -3.09
C SER A 47 8.94 -5.74 -1.89
N ALA A 48 7.76 -6.34 -2.11
CA ALA A 48 7.04 -7.13 -1.10
C ALA A 48 7.69 -8.51 -0.88
N GLU A 49 7.55 -9.05 0.34
CA GLU A 49 8.03 -10.40 0.70
C GLU A 49 7.33 -11.48 -0.12
N ASP A 50 6.04 -11.28 -0.45
CA ASP A 50 5.36 -12.04 -1.50
C ASP A 50 5.60 -11.35 -2.86
N PRO A 51 6.48 -11.89 -3.72
CA PRO A 51 6.76 -11.25 -4.99
C PRO A 51 5.58 -11.28 -5.97
N ALA A 52 4.57 -12.13 -5.74
CA ALA A 52 3.41 -12.24 -6.62
C ALA A 52 2.53 -10.99 -6.62
N VAL A 53 2.62 -10.17 -5.57
CA VAL A 53 1.83 -8.93 -5.46
C VAL A 53 2.53 -7.70 -6.02
N ASN A 54 3.83 -7.78 -6.34
CA ASN A 54 4.58 -6.65 -6.87
C ASN A 54 3.99 -6.16 -8.21
N GLY A 55 3.86 -4.84 -8.35
CA GLY A 55 3.24 -4.17 -9.49
C GLY A 55 1.71 -4.13 -9.48
N LEU A 56 1.05 -4.76 -8.50
CA LEU A 56 -0.40 -4.62 -8.35
C LEU A 56 -0.76 -3.19 -7.89
N PRO A 57 -1.81 -2.57 -8.46
CA PRO A 57 -2.17 -1.20 -8.15
C PRO A 57 -3.03 -1.10 -6.89
N ALA A 58 -2.81 -0.03 -6.12
CA ALA A 58 -3.75 0.42 -5.10
C ALA A 58 -4.99 1.00 -5.79
N GLN A 59 -6.18 0.61 -5.34
CA GLN A 59 -7.47 1.00 -5.90
C GLN A 59 -8.45 1.38 -4.78
N PRO A 60 -9.43 2.25 -5.03
CA PRO A 60 -10.51 2.56 -4.09
C PRO A 60 -11.39 1.34 -3.80
N TYR A 61 -11.59 1.07 -2.52
CA TYR A 61 -12.49 0.07 -1.98
C TYR A 61 -13.35 0.67 -0.87
N ASP A 62 -14.62 0.28 -0.82
CA ASP A 62 -15.49 0.53 0.32
C ASP A 62 -15.37 -0.66 1.28
N ILE A 63 -14.55 -0.51 2.32
CA ILE A 63 -14.33 -1.57 3.30
C ILE A 63 -15.36 -1.48 4.41
N ILE A 64 -15.99 -2.62 4.70
CA ILE A 64 -17.02 -2.75 5.72
C ILE A 64 -16.36 -3.15 7.04
N PHE A 65 -16.33 -2.20 7.97
CA PHE A 65 -16.00 -2.45 9.36
C PHE A 65 -17.30 -2.71 10.16
N PRO A 66 -17.26 -3.39 11.31
CA PRO A 66 -18.46 -3.72 12.09
C PRO A 66 -19.39 -2.53 12.39
N SER A 67 -18.84 -1.31 12.51
CA SER A 67 -19.59 -0.11 12.87
C SER A 67 -19.78 0.91 11.73
N LYS A 68 -19.14 0.73 10.56
CA LYS A 68 -19.14 1.70 9.46
C LYS A 68 -18.54 1.14 8.18
N VAL A 69 -18.90 1.74 7.05
CA VAL A 69 -18.20 1.54 5.77
C VAL A 69 -17.23 2.70 5.56
N LEU A 70 -15.97 2.40 5.23
CA LEU A 70 -14.94 3.40 4.99
C LEU A 70 -14.38 3.27 3.57
N PRO A 71 -14.38 4.35 2.77
CA PRO A 71 -13.67 4.37 1.51
C PRO A 71 -12.16 4.50 1.77
N LEU A 72 -11.38 3.54 1.30
CA LEU A 72 -9.93 3.50 1.47
C LEU A 72 -9.24 2.88 0.24
N LEU A 73 -7.91 2.96 0.16
CA LEU A 73 -7.15 2.25 -0.86
C LEU A 73 -6.76 0.85 -0.39
N ALA A 74 -7.02 -0.15 -1.23
CA ALA A 74 -6.60 -1.53 -1.07
C ALA A 74 -5.91 -2.01 -2.36
N ILE A 75 -5.16 -3.12 -2.30
CA ILE A 75 -4.50 -3.67 -3.49
C ILE A 75 -5.47 -4.60 -4.21
N ASP A 76 -5.72 -4.26 -5.48
CA ASP A 76 -6.54 -5.09 -6.34
C ASP A 76 -5.73 -6.26 -6.88
N LEU A 77 -6.21 -7.49 -6.67
CA LEU A 77 -5.56 -8.72 -7.14
C LEU A 77 -5.62 -8.89 -8.66
N ARG A 78 -6.42 -8.09 -9.35
CA ARG A 78 -6.60 -8.22 -10.80
C ARG A 78 -5.51 -7.43 -11.51
N ALA A 79 -4.45 -8.14 -11.89
CA ALA A 79 -3.37 -7.60 -12.72
C ALA A 79 -3.81 -7.18 -14.15
N SER A 80 -5.03 -7.49 -14.56
CA SER A 80 -5.52 -7.27 -15.91
C SER A 80 -5.56 -5.78 -16.30
N ARG A 81 -4.96 -5.46 -17.45
CA ARG A 81 -5.04 -4.12 -18.08
C ARG A 81 -6.43 -3.77 -18.61
N ARG A 82 -7.35 -4.74 -18.67
CA ARG A 82 -8.73 -4.52 -19.15
C ARG A 82 -9.62 -3.84 -18.12
N ILE A 83 -9.16 -3.69 -16.89
CA ILE A 83 -9.90 -3.07 -15.80
C ILE A 83 -9.41 -1.65 -15.66
N ALA A 84 -10.36 -0.70 -15.58
CA ALA A 84 -10.06 0.69 -15.32
C ALA A 84 -9.33 0.80 -13.97
N LYS A 85 -8.12 1.36 -14.00
CA LYS A 85 -7.33 1.65 -12.82
C LYS A 85 -7.60 3.08 -12.38
N SER A 86 -7.78 3.30 -11.10
CA SER A 86 -7.70 4.63 -10.52
C SER A 86 -6.31 5.21 -10.77
N VAL A 87 -6.32 6.40 -11.33
CA VAL A 87 -5.14 7.23 -11.54
C VAL A 87 -5.16 8.36 -10.54
N PHE A 88 -3.98 8.70 -10.06
CA PHE A 88 -3.78 9.72 -9.05
C PHE A 88 -3.08 10.93 -9.66
N ALA A 89 -3.23 12.06 -9.01
CA ALA A 89 -2.50 13.29 -9.30
C ALA A 89 -2.11 13.94 -7.97
N CYS A 90 -1.27 14.98 -8.04
CA CYS A 90 -1.05 15.84 -6.90
C CYS A 90 -1.88 17.11 -7.05
N ASP A 91 -2.58 17.49 -5.99
CA ASP A 91 -3.25 18.78 -5.85
C ASP A 91 -2.88 19.41 -4.50
N ALA A 92 -2.45 20.67 -4.52
CA ALA A 92 -2.00 21.41 -3.34
C ALA A 92 -1.05 20.61 -2.41
N GLY A 93 -0.12 19.84 -2.99
CA GLY A 93 0.87 19.03 -2.27
C GLY A 93 0.36 17.73 -1.66
N GLN A 94 -0.85 17.29 -2.01
CA GLN A 94 -1.45 16.06 -1.53
C GLN A 94 -1.87 15.18 -2.70
N ALA A 95 -1.67 13.87 -2.57
CA ALA A 95 -2.20 12.92 -3.55
C ALA A 95 -3.73 12.94 -3.56
N VAL A 96 -4.29 12.99 -4.77
CA VAL A 96 -5.73 12.96 -5.02
C VAL A 96 -6.08 11.92 -6.08
N ILE A 97 -7.30 11.39 -6.02
CA ILE A 97 -7.86 10.53 -7.08
C ILE A 97 -8.27 11.42 -8.25
N SER A 98 -7.61 11.27 -9.40
CA SER A 98 -7.84 12.07 -10.61
C SER A 98 -8.92 11.50 -11.53
N SER A 99 -9.35 10.26 -11.34
CA SER A 99 -10.38 9.61 -12.16
C SER A 99 -11.82 10.00 -11.80
N SER A 100 -12.02 10.93 -10.87
CA SER A 100 -13.32 11.38 -10.35
C SER A 100 -13.58 12.83 -10.78
N PRO A 101 -14.84 13.25 -11.03
CA PRO A 101 -15.17 14.65 -11.34
C PRO A 101 -14.85 15.60 -10.19
N VAL A 102 -14.75 15.06 -8.96
CA VAL A 102 -14.27 15.78 -7.77
C VAL A 102 -12.99 15.11 -7.31
N PHE A 103 -11.91 15.89 -7.16
CA PHE A 103 -10.65 15.40 -6.60
C PHE A 103 -10.88 14.92 -5.17
N LYS A 104 -10.65 13.63 -4.95
CA LYS A 104 -10.75 13.01 -3.63
C LYS A 104 -9.37 12.92 -2.99
N LYS A 105 -9.21 13.48 -1.80
CA LYS A 105 -7.92 13.55 -1.09
C LYS A 105 -7.58 12.21 -0.45
N LEU A 106 -6.31 11.82 -0.54
CA LEU A 106 -5.78 10.66 0.17
C LEU A 106 -5.19 11.11 1.51
N GLY A 107 -5.56 10.42 2.60
CA GLY A 107 -4.99 10.64 3.94
C GLY A 107 -4.65 9.31 4.59
N ILE A 108 -3.55 9.23 5.34
CA ILE A 108 -3.17 8.02 6.08
C ILE A 108 -3.76 8.11 7.48
N CYS A 109 -4.52 7.11 7.93
CA CYS A 109 -5.08 7.08 9.28
C CYS A 109 -3.97 7.25 10.33
N GLN A 110 -4.20 8.09 11.34
CA GLN A 110 -3.23 8.32 12.42
C GLN A 110 -3.12 7.17 13.43
N ASP A 111 -4.09 6.24 13.42
CA ASP A 111 -4.08 5.05 14.27
C ASP A 111 -2.90 4.13 13.88
N ARG A 112 -1.97 3.93 14.82
CA ARG A 112 -0.75 3.17 14.55
C ARG A 112 -1.00 1.72 14.12
N GLU A 113 -2.10 1.13 14.57
CA GLU A 113 -2.44 -0.26 14.28
C GLU A 113 -3.25 -0.39 12.98
N ASN A 114 -3.79 0.72 12.47
CA ASN A 114 -4.72 0.79 11.34
C ASN A 114 -4.37 1.94 10.38
N GLY A 115 -3.08 2.13 10.07
CA GLY A 115 -2.53 3.17 9.19
C GLY A 115 -2.94 3.05 7.70
N HIS A 116 -4.22 2.84 7.41
CA HIS A 116 -4.78 2.73 6.06
C HIS A 116 -4.76 4.06 5.31
N ILE A 117 -4.71 4.01 3.98
CA ILE A 117 -4.92 5.19 3.13
C ILE A 117 -6.43 5.40 2.95
N LEU A 118 -7.01 6.31 3.71
CA LEU A 118 -8.41 6.72 3.62
C LEU A 118 -8.64 7.73 2.50
N ILE A 119 -9.85 7.71 1.93
CA ILE A 119 -10.29 8.63 0.88
C ILE A 119 -11.24 9.66 1.49
N ASP A 120 -10.95 10.95 1.29
CA ASP A 120 -11.75 12.09 1.79
C ASP A 120 -12.04 12.05 3.30
N ALA A 121 -11.12 11.50 4.08
CA ALA A 121 -11.25 11.48 5.53
C ALA A 121 -11.01 12.89 6.14
N PRO A 122 -11.62 13.20 7.31
CA PRO A 122 -11.40 14.45 8.01
C PRO A 122 -9.92 14.67 8.35
N ALA A 123 -9.41 15.87 8.09
CA ALA A 123 -7.99 16.20 8.19
C ALA A 123 -7.42 15.96 9.59
N GLU A 124 -8.23 16.12 10.64
CA GLU A 124 -7.83 15.90 12.03
C GLU A 124 -7.61 14.43 12.41
N LYS A 125 -7.99 13.48 11.54
CA LYS A 125 -7.84 12.04 11.76
C LYS A 125 -6.78 11.39 10.87
N VAL A 126 -6.18 12.16 9.97
CA VAL A 126 -5.24 11.64 8.98
C VAL A 126 -3.93 12.40 8.96
N LEU A 127 -2.89 11.71 8.51
CA LEU A 127 -1.61 12.25 8.09
C LEU A 127 -1.68 12.50 6.59
N VAL A 128 -1.07 13.58 6.14
CA VAL A 128 -0.88 13.82 4.71
C VAL A 128 0.16 12.83 4.18
N PRO A 129 -0.10 12.07 3.11
CA PRO A 129 0.90 11.21 2.50
C PRO A 129 2.13 11.99 2.06
N GLU A 130 3.29 11.48 2.40
CA GLU A 130 4.60 12.03 2.08
C GLU A 130 5.31 11.14 1.05
N LEU A 131 6.24 11.73 0.29
CA LEU A 131 7.11 11.00 -0.63
C LEU A 131 8.51 10.86 -0.08
N TYR A 132 9.03 9.65 -0.23
CA TYR A 132 10.34 9.25 0.21
C TYR A 132 11.14 8.66 -0.94
N ARG A 133 12.46 8.79 -0.83
CA ARG A 133 13.39 7.88 -1.49
C ARG A 133 13.89 6.86 -0.48
N HIS A 134 14.26 5.69 -0.96
CA HIS A 134 14.81 4.64 -0.12
C HIS A 134 16.33 4.67 -0.19
N VAL A 135 16.99 4.53 0.96
CA VAL A 135 18.44 4.37 1.07
C VAL A 135 18.73 2.98 1.60
N VAL A 136 19.51 2.20 0.85
CA VAL A 136 19.95 0.84 1.19
C VAL A 136 21.47 0.83 1.19
N ASP A 137 22.07 0.38 2.29
CA ASP A 137 23.54 0.36 2.48
C ASP A 137 24.19 1.72 2.18
N GLY A 138 23.53 2.81 2.59
CA GLY A 138 23.99 4.19 2.36
C GLY A 138 23.85 4.69 0.91
N LYS A 139 23.29 3.88 0.01
CA LYS A 139 23.03 4.26 -1.39
C LYS A 139 21.54 4.50 -1.63
N GLU A 140 21.23 5.60 -2.27
CA GLU A 140 19.86 5.90 -2.68
C GLU A 140 19.45 4.96 -3.82
N VAL A 141 18.30 4.31 -3.66
CA VAL A 141 17.69 3.42 -4.65
C VAL A 141 16.64 4.19 -5.43
N ASP A 142 16.52 3.87 -6.72
CA ASP A 142 15.54 4.50 -7.59
C ASP A 142 14.09 4.18 -7.18
N GLY A 143 13.22 5.15 -7.41
CA GLY A 143 11.80 5.10 -7.06
C GLY A 143 11.37 6.13 -6.02
N LEU A 144 10.07 6.41 -6.04
CA LEU A 144 9.40 7.28 -5.09
C LEU A 144 8.42 6.42 -4.29
N TYR A 145 8.47 6.51 -2.97
CA TYR A 145 7.70 5.65 -2.09
C TYR A 145 6.76 6.48 -1.21
N VAL A 146 5.54 5.98 -1.04
CA VAL A 146 4.52 6.63 -0.22
C VAL A 146 4.71 6.22 1.23
N GLY A 147 4.65 7.20 2.13
CA GLY A 147 4.78 6.97 3.56
C GLY A 147 4.21 8.11 4.38
N ALA A 148 4.48 8.08 5.69
CA ALA A 148 4.26 9.19 6.59
C ALA A 148 5.16 9.08 7.82
N LYS A 149 5.59 10.21 8.39
CA LYS A 149 6.32 10.25 9.67
C LYS A 149 7.58 9.36 9.68
N ASN A 150 8.35 9.42 8.60
CA ASN A 150 9.55 8.60 8.35
C ASN A 150 9.28 7.09 8.37
N GLN A 151 8.05 6.67 8.06
CA GLN A 151 7.69 5.28 7.84
C GLN A 151 7.29 5.08 6.38
N THR A 152 7.82 4.04 5.75
CA THR A 152 7.47 3.66 4.37
C THR A 152 7.13 2.20 4.21
N THR A 153 7.30 1.38 5.26
CA THR A 153 6.95 -0.04 5.22
C THR A 153 5.45 -0.22 5.38
N TRP A 154 4.85 -0.94 4.44
CA TRP A 154 3.44 -1.28 4.44
C TRP A 154 3.26 -2.77 4.75
N GLY A 155 2.25 -3.07 5.54
CA GLY A 155 1.81 -4.44 5.79
C GLY A 155 0.55 -4.76 5.00
N PHE A 156 0.47 -6.01 4.56
CA PHE A 156 -0.58 -6.50 3.67
C PHE A 156 -1.31 -7.66 4.35
N ARG A 157 -2.64 -7.68 4.24
CA ARG A 157 -3.48 -8.78 4.72
C ARG A 157 -4.51 -9.13 3.67
N TYR A 158 -4.61 -10.41 3.32
CA TYR A 158 -5.60 -10.87 2.36
C TYR A 158 -7.00 -10.78 2.98
N THR A 159 -7.92 -10.18 2.24
CA THR A 159 -9.33 -10.13 2.61
C THR A 159 -10.14 -10.77 1.48
N PRO A 160 -10.79 -11.92 1.74
CA PRO A 160 -11.64 -12.56 0.74
C PRO A 160 -12.89 -11.72 0.49
N SER A 161 -13.43 -11.85 -0.72
CA SER A 161 -14.77 -11.37 -1.04
C SER A 161 -15.79 -11.97 -0.06
N SER A 162 -16.71 -11.13 0.41
CA SER A 162 -17.72 -11.54 1.36
C SER A 162 -19.04 -10.82 1.11
N CYS A 163 -20.12 -11.57 1.33
CA CYS A 163 -21.49 -11.07 1.28
C CYS A 163 -21.93 -10.74 2.71
N TYR A 164 -21.88 -9.47 3.10
CA TYR A 164 -22.41 -9.06 4.41
C TYR A 164 -23.93 -8.93 4.40
N ALA A 165 -24.56 -9.13 5.57
CA ALA A 165 -26.01 -9.10 5.76
C ALA A 165 -26.69 -7.76 5.45
N ASN A 166 -25.92 -6.66 5.33
CA ASN A 166 -26.43 -5.31 5.07
C ASN A 166 -26.46 -4.92 3.58
N ALA A 167 -26.55 -5.90 2.67
CA ALA A 167 -26.55 -5.71 1.20
C ALA A 167 -25.32 -4.99 0.61
N THR A 168 -24.28 -4.75 1.41
CA THR A 168 -22.99 -4.25 0.94
C THR A 168 -22.10 -5.45 0.67
N VAL A 169 -21.95 -5.79 -0.61
CA VAL A 169 -21.15 -6.93 -1.05
C VAL A 169 -19.75 -6.44 -1.35
N SER A 170 -18.74 -6.97 -0.64
CA SER A 170 -17.38 -6.91 -1.17
C SER A 170 -17.31 -7.93 -2.30
N THR A 171 -17.50 -7.48 -3.53
CA THR A 171 -17.61 -8.37 -4.70
C THR A 171 -16.27 -8.99 -5.13
N ARG A 172 -15.17 -8.64 -4.45
CA ARG A 172 -13.80 -8.97 -4.88
C ARG A 172 -12.89 -9.20 -3.69
N ASP A 173 -11.93 -10.08 -3.90
CA ASP A 173 -10.78 -10.28 -3.03
C ASP A 173 -9.79 -9.13 -3.21
N TYR A 174 -9.11 -8.74 -2.14
CA TYR A 174 -8.12 -7.67 -2.15
C TYR A 174 -7.11 -7.87 -1.01
N TYR A 175 -5.98 -7.17 -1.07
CA TYR A 175 -5.16 -6.98 0.13
C TYR A 175 -5.50 -5.65 0.78
N GLU A 176 -5.88 -5.69 2.05
CA GLU A 176 -5.82 -4.50 2.89
C GLU A 176 -4.38 -4.09 3.09
N VAL A 177 -4.17 -2.77 3.14
CA VAL A 177 -2.85 -2.19 3.37
C VAL A 177 -2.89 -1.24 4.55
N LYS A 178 -1.86 -1.31 5.39
CA LYS A 178 -1.62 -0.35 6.46
C LYS A 178 -0.14 0.01 6.56
N LEU A 179 0.13 1.27 6.86
CA LEU A 179 1.48 1.75 7.15
C LEU A 179 1.90 1.24 8.52
N LEU A 180 3.10 0.68 8.60
CA LEU A 180 3.66 0.11 9.83
C LEU A 180 4.60 1.11 10.52
N GLY A 181 4.82 0.92 11.82
CA GLY A 181 5.81 1.71 12.59
C GLY A 181 5.39 3.15 12.88
N LEU A 182 4.12 3.50 12.68
CA LEU A 182 3.60 4.80 13.08
C LEU A 182 3.76 5.02 14.59
N PRO A 183 4.06 6.26 15.04
CA PRO A 183 4.14 6.56 16.46
C PRO A 183 2.77 6.44 17.12
N GLU A 184 2.77 6.29 18.44
CA GLU A 184 1.54 6.28 19.25
C GLU A 184 0.68 7.52 19.02
N SER A 185 -0.63 7.30 18.99
CA SER A 185 -1.63 8.34 18.86
C SER A 185 -2.77 8.14 19.85
N LYS A 186 -3.49 9.23 20.17
CA LYS A 186 -4.72 9.15 20.97
C LYS A 186 -5.87 8.43 20.26
N TYR A 187 -5.71 8.10 18.98
CA TYR A 187 -6.70 7.44 18.14
C TYR A 187 -6.43 5.95 17.97
N ASP A 188 -5.38 5.42 18.60
CA ASP A 188 -4.97 4.05 18.43
C ASP A 188 -6.06 3.08 18.90
N THR A 189 -6.36 2.10 18.06
CA THR A 189 -7.31 1.03 18.35
C THR A 189 -6.68 -0.34 18.12
N ALA A 190 -7.40 -1.41 18.44
CA ALA A 190 -6.92 -2.75 18.09
C ALA A 190 -6.90 -2.90 16.56
N GLY A 191 -5.74 -3.27 16.00
CA GLY A 191 -5.61 -3.61 14.60
C GLY A 191 -5.60 -5.12 14.36
N TYR A 192 -5.17 -5.48 13.16
CA TYR A 192 -4.99 -6.87 12.74
C TYR A 192 -3.52 -7.19 12.45
N GLU A 193 -3.18 -8.47 12.49
CA GLU A 193 -1.87 -8.96 12.04
C GLU A 193 -1.78 -8.96 10.52
N VAL A 194 -0.60 -8.58 10.02
CA VAL A 194 -0.29 -8.56 8.58
C VAL A 194 0.34 -9.89 8.17
N GLU A 195 0.07 -10.33 6.95
CA GLU A 195 0.58 -11.58 6.41
C GLU A 195 2.01 -11.42 5.87
N PHE A 196 2.28 -10.27 5.26
CA PHE A 196 3.60 -9.93 4.74
C PHE A 196 3.79 -8.42 4.67
N GLN A 197 5.04 -8.01 4.43
CA GLN A 197 5.47 -6.62 4.33
C GLN A 197 5.96 -6.26 2.91
N GLY A 198 6.05 -4.96 2.64
CA GLY A 198 6.56 -4.42 1.38
C GLY A 198 6.46 -2.89 1.36
N PHE A 199 6.48 -2.30 0.16
CA PHE A 199 6.40 -0.86 -0.01
C PHE A 199 5.33 -0.48 -1.03
N LEU A 200 4.88 0.77 -0.97
CA LEU A 200 4.03 1.38 -1.99
C LEU A 200 4.85 2.38 -2.79
N LYS A 201 5.03 2.11 -4.08
CA LYS A 201 5.80 2.91 -5.02
C LYS A 201 4.88 3.74 -5.91
N VAL A 202 5.27 4.98 -6.17
CA VAL A 202 4.65 5.86 -7.16
C VAL A 202 5.30 5.63 -8.51
N VAL A 203 4.49 5.37 -9.53
CA VAL A 203 4.94 5.16 -10.92
C VAL A 203 4.14 6.06 -11.88
N GLU A 204 4.82 6.66 -12.85
CA GLU A 204 4.16 7.46 -13.89
C GLU A 204 3.18 6.60 -14.72
N TRP A 205 2.02 7.18 -15.06
CA TRP A 205 0.95 6.51 -15.81
C TRP A 205 0.94 6.90 -17.30
#